data_AF-A0A920E8U0-F1
#
_entry.id   AF-A0A920E8U0-F1
#
_cell.length_a   1.000
_cell.length_b   1.000
_cell.length_c   1.000
_cell.angle_alpha   90.00
_cell.angle_beta   90.00
_cell.angle_gamma   90.00
#
_symmetry.space_group_name_H-M   'P 1'
#
loop_
_entity.id
_entity.type
_entity.pdbx_description
1 polymer ?
#
loop_
_entity_poly.entity_id
_entity_poly.type
_entity_poly.pdbx_seq_one_letter_code
_entity_poly.pdbx_strand_id
1 'polypeptide(L)'
;MRISTNVTSQTALRHTDNRLNEVNKSIRQLASGHIHNSAADSPGEVYLADILKNLYTGMNQTYKNNEQSASLFQVAEGGLAEVVGVLTELKQLGRPCCQRSRQ
;
A
#
# COMPACT_ATOMS: atom_id res chain seq x y z
N MET A 1 7.17 37.41 -55.21
CA MET A 1 7.31 37.11 -53.77
C MET A 1 6.08 37.62 -53.04
N ARG A 2 5.35 36.77 -52.31
CA ARG A 2 4.10 37.14 -51.62
C ARG A 2 4.43 37.78 -50.27
N ILE A 3 4.05 39.05 -50.11
CA ILE A 3 4.20 39.88 -48.90
C ILE A 3 3.24 39.45 -47.77
N SER A 4 2.30 38.54 -48.03
CA SER A 4 1.19 38.20 -47.12
C SER A 4 1.51 37.13 -46.07
N THR A 5 2.58 36.33 -46.21
CA THR A 5 2.92 35.26 -45.25
C THR A 5 4.43 35.18 -45.07
N ASN A 6 4.91 35.51 -43.87
CA ASN A 6 6.31 35.34 -43.51
C ASN A 6 6.54 33.89 -43.04
N VAL A 7 7.08 33.05 -43.94
CA VAL A 7 7.29 31.62 -43.67
C VAL A 7 8.39 31.40 -42.63
N THR A 8 9.43 32.24 -42.58
CA THR A 8 10.51 32.11 -41.59
C THR A 8 10.02 32.45 -40.18
N SER A 9 9.17 33.47 -40.02
CA SER A 9 8.56 33.77 -38.73
C SER A 9 7.56 32.70 -38.29
N GLN A 10 6.76 32.15 -39.20
CA GLN A 10 5.86 31.02 -38.88
C GLN A 10 6.63 29.78 -38.43
N THR A 11 7.75 29.46 -39.08
CA THR A 11 8.61 28.34 -38.67
C THR A 11 9.28 28.62 -37.32
N ALA A 12 9.77 29.83 -37.09
CA ALA A 12 10.32 30.24 -35.79
C ALA A 12 9.28 30.10 -34.66
N LEU A 13 8.03 30.54 -34.89
CA LEU A 13 6.94 30.40 -33.93
C LEU A 13 6.63 28.93 -33.62
N ARG A 14 6.59 28.04 -34.63
CA ARG A 14 6.40 26.60 -34.41
C ARG A 14 7.53 25.99 -33.57
N HIS A 15 8.78 26.38 -33.82
CA HIS A 15 9.90 25.91 -33.02
C HIS A 15 9.82 26.42 -31.57
N THR A 16 9.49 27.69 -31.36
CA THR A 16 9.31 28.24 -30.01
C THR A 16 8.18 27.53 -29.26
N ASP A 17 7.07 27.25 -29.92
CA ASP A 17 5.93 26.53 -29.32
C ASP A 17 6.34 25.10 -28.91
N ASN A 18 7.05 24.39 -29.78
CA ASN A 18 7.60 23.06 -29.45
C ASN A 18 8.56 23.11 -28.25
N ARG A 19 9.45 24.12 -28.18
CA ARG A 19 10.36 24.30 -27.03
C ARG A 19 9.61 24.63 -25.74
N LEU A 20 8.57 25.45 -25.82
CA LEU A 20 7.74 25.77 -24.68
C LEU A 20 7.02 24.52 -24.14
N ASN A 21 6.54 23.65 -25.03
CA ASN A 21 5.93 22.38 -24.66
C ASN A 21 6.93 21.42 -23.98
N GLU A 22 8.17 21.36 -24.45
CA GLU A 22 9.25 20.58 -23.81
C GLU A 22 9.55 21.11 -22.40
N VAL A 23 9.72 22.43 -22.25
CA VAL A 23 9.97 23.07 -20.93
C VAL A 23 8.81 22.80 -19.98
N ASN A 24 7.56 22.94 -20.42
CA ASN A 24 6.39 22.61 -19.62
C ASN A 24 6.34 21.14 -19.20
N LYS A 25 6.82 20.21 -20.04
CA LYS A 25 6.94 18.80 -19.66
C LYS A 25 8.01 18.60 -18.59
N SER A 26 9.18 19.22 -18.72
CA SER A 26 10.24 19.15 -17.71
C SER A 26 9.80 19.75 -16.38
N ILE A 27 9.11 20.90 -16.38
CA ILE A 27 8.54 21.50 -15.17
C ILE A 27 7.56 20.54 -14.51
N ARG A 28 6.68 19.88 -15.28
CA ARG A 28 5.74 18.90 -14.73
C ARG A 28 6.46 17.71 -14.10
N GLN A 29 7.51 17.18 -14.73
CA GLN A 29 8.27 16.05 -14.20
C GLN A 29 9.04 16.43 -12.92
N LEU A 30 9.61 17.64 -12.87
CA LEU A 30 10.28 18.16 -11.68
C LEU A 30 9.29 18.40 -10.53
N ALA A 31 8.10 18.94 -10.82
CA ALA A 31 7.08 19.22 -9.82
C ALA A 31 6.44 17.96 -9.24
N SER A 32 6.24 16.91 -10.05
CA SER A 32 5.70 15.63 -9.59
C SER A 32 6.75 14.69 -9.01
N GLY A 33 8.03 14.88 -9.35
CA GLY A 33 9.10 13.93 -9.07
C GLY A 33 8.99 12.63 -9.88
N HIS A 34 8.17 12.60 -10.93
CA HIS A 34 7.97 11.43 -11.79
C HIS A 34 8.27 11.77 -13.25
N ILE A 35 9.07 10.92 -13.89
CA ILE A 35 9.47 11.09 -15.29
C ILE A 35 8.25 10.87 -16.22
N HIS A 36 7.38 9.92 -15.89
CA HIS A 36 6.18 9.61 -16.66
C HIS A 36 4.95 10.05 -15.87
N ASN A 37 4.43 11.24 -16.20
CA ASN A 37 3.29 11.82 -15.49
C ASN A 37 1.93 11.48 -16.09
N SER A 38 1.88 11.01 -17.33
CA SER A 38 0.64 10.69 -18.04
C SER A 38 0.75 9.36 -18.75
N ALA A 39 -0.33 8.58 -18.76
CA ALA A 39 -0.44 7.36 -19.56
C ALA A 39 -0.30 7.65 -21.07
N ALA A 40 -0.54 8.90 -21.50
CA ALA A 40 -0.28 9.33 -22.87
C ALA A 40 1.21 9.46 -23.21
N ASP A 41 2.07 9.74 -22.23
CA ASP A 41 3.52 9.87 -22.44
C ASP A 41 4.22 8.49 -22.50
N SER A 42 3.82 7.56 -21.63
CA SER A 42 4.34 6.18 -21.57
C SER A 42 3.30 5.21 -20.98
N PRO A 43 2.39 4.61 -21.77
CA PRO A 43 1.30 3.80 -21.23
C PRO A 43 1.78 2.52 -20.52
N GLY A 44 2.84 1.87 -21.04
CA GLY A 44 3.37 0.64 -20.45
C GLY A 44 4.05 0.84 -19.10
N GLU A 45 4.86 1.89 -18.95
CA GLU A 45 5.58 2.18 -17.71
C GLU A 45 4.63 2.65 -16.61
N VAL A 46 3.64 3.48 -16.96
CA VAL A 46 2.60 3.92 -16.02
C VAL A 46 1.73 2.72 -15.58
N TYR A 47 1.42 1.79 -16.48
CA TYR A 47 0.67 0.57 -16.15
C TYR A 47 1.44 -0.34 -15.18
N LEU A 48 2.73 -0.58 -15.44
CA LEU A 48 3.56 -1.36 -14.52
C LEU A 48 3.69 -0.68 -13.15
N ALA A 49 3.89 0.64 -13.12
CA ALA A 49 3.93 1.40 -11.88
C ALA A 49 2.62 1.26 -11.08
N ASP A 50 1.47 1.25 -11.74
CA ASP A 50 0.18 1.05 -11.09
C ASP A 50 0.01 -0.37 -10.55
N ILE A 51 0.45 -1.40 -11.30
CA ILE A 51 0.50 -2.78 -10.79
C ILE A 51 1.35 -2.87 -9.52
N LEU A 52 2.56 -2.30 -9.54
CA LEU A 52 3.46 -2.33 -8.39
C LEU A 52 2.88 -1.57 -7.19
N LYS A 53 2.19 -0.45 -7.43
CA LYS A 53 1.47 0.30 -6.40
C LYS A 53 0.33 -0.53 -5.80
N ASN A 54 -0.44 -1.22 -6.64
CA ASN A 54 -1.52 -2.11 -6.21
C ASN A 54 -0.99 -3.32 -5.42
N LEU A 55 0.14 -3.88 -5.84
CA LEU A 55 0.81 -4.94 -5.08
C LEU A 55 1.28 -4.43 -3.72
N TYR A 56 1.90 -3.25 -3.68
CA TYR A 56 2.35 -2.64 -2.43
C TYR A 56 1.20 -2.39 -1.44
N THR A 57 0.08 -1.83 -1.91
CA THR A 57 -1.09 -1.61 -1.05
C THR A 57 -1.70 -2.93 -0.59
N GLY A 58 -1.76 -3.94 -1.46
CA GLY A 58 -2.16 -5.30 -1.11
C GLY A 58 -1.28 -5.92 -0.04
N MET A 59 0.04 -5.85 -0.20
CA MET A 59 1.01 -6.35 0.78
C MET A 59 0.90 -5.64 2.13
N ASN A 60 0.69 -4.32 2.13
CA ASN A 60 0.47 -3.56 3.36
C ASN A 60 -0.79 -4.02 4.11
N GLN A 61 -1.86 -4.35 3.38
CA GLN A 61 -3.05 -4.92 3.98
C GLN A 61 -2.79 -6.34 4.52
N THR A 62 -2.06 -7.18 3.79
CA THR A 62 -1.66 -8.51 4.27
C THR A 62 -0.84 -8.42 5.55
N TYR A 63 0.08 -7.46 5.65
CA TYR A 63 0.85 -7.22 6.88
C TYR A 63 -0.06 -6.90 8.07
N LYS A 64 -1.00 -5.96 7.90
CA LYS A 64 -2.00 -5.64 8.93
C LYS A 64 -2.88 -6.83 9.30
N ASN A 65 -3.30 -7.64 8.32
CA ASN A 65 -4.09 -8.83 8.56
C ASN A 65 -3.30 -9.88 9.37
N ASN A 66 -2.01 -10.05 9.09
CA ASN A 66 -1.15 -10.96 9.85
C ASN A 66 -0.94 -10.49 11.29
N GLU A 67 -0.73 -9.19 11.49
CA GLU A 67 -0.62 -8.59 12.82
C GLU A 67 -1.91 -8.78 13.63
N GLN A 68 -3.07 -8.54 13.01
CA GLN A 68 -4.37 -8.80 13.63
C GLN A 68 -4.55 -10.29 13.96
N SER A 69 -4.19 -11.19 13.03
CA SER A 69 -4.26 -12.62 13.29
C SER A 69 -3.38 -13.04 14.47
N ALA A 70 -2.16 -12.50 14.59
CA ALA A 70 -1.29 -12.75 15.73
C ALA A 70 -1.89 -12.24 17.04
N SER A 71 -2.50 -11.05 17.03
CA SER A 71 -3.22 -10.52 18.20
C SER A 71 -4.41 -11.40 18.60
N LEU A 72 -5.18 -11.92 17.64
CA LEU A 72 -6.25 -12.87 17.91
C LEU A 72 -5.73 -14.16 18.54
N PHE A 73 -4.60 -14.69 18.06
CA PHE A 73 -3.96 -15.85 18.67
C PHE A 73 -3.51 -15.58 20.11
N GLN A 74 -2.95 -14.40 20.39
CA GLN A 74 -2.58 -14.02 21.77
C GLN A 74 -3.81 -13.94 22.69
N VAL A 75 -4.92 -13.39 22.21
CA VAL A 75 -6.18 -13.36 22.98
C VAL A 75 -6.69 -14.77 23.22
N ALA A 76 -6.63 -15.66 22.22
CA ALA A 76 -7.00 -17.06 22.36
C ALA A 76 -6.10 -17.81 23.35
N GLU A 77 -4.78 -17.58 23.33
CA GLU A 77 -3.83 -18.14 24.29
C GLU A 77 -4.12 -17.67 25.71
N GLY A 78 -4.39 -16.37 25.91
CA GLY A 78 -4.78 -15.81 27.21
C GLY A 78 -6.07 -16.42 27.75
N GLY A 79 -7.10 -16.55 26.90
CA GLY A 79 -8.36 -17.19 27.28
C GLY A 79 -8.20 -18.68 27.60
N LEU A 80 -7.38 -19.41 26.84
CA LEU A 80 -7.09 -20.82 27.13
C LEU A 80 -6.34 -20.98 28.46
N ALA A 81 -5.39 -20.09 28.75
CA ALA A 81 -4.69 -20.10 30.02
C ALA A 81 -5.64 -19.92 31.21
N GLU A 82 -6.66 -19.06 31.08
CA GLU A 82 -7.70 -18.90 32.08
C GLU A 82 -8.54 -20.18 32.27
N VAL A 83 -8.99 -20.80 31.18
CA VAL A 83 -9.74 -22.08 31.23
C VAL A 83 -8.93 -23.18 31.91
N VAL A 84 -7.64 -23.29 31.59
CA VAL A 84 -6.73 -24.26 32.23
C VAL A 84 -6.56 -23.96 33.72
N GLY A 85 -6.51 -22.68 34.10
CA GLY A 85 -6.50 -22.25 35.49
C GLY A 85 -7.73 -22.76 36.26
N VAL A 86 -8.93 -22.50 35.73
CA VAL A 86 -10.20 -22.94 36.34
C VAL A 86 -10.25 -24.47 36.48
N LEU A 87 -9.86 -25.22 35.44
CA LEU A 87 -9.83 -26.68 35.50
C LEU A 87 -8.86 -27.22 36.56
N THR A 88 -7.73 -26.54 36.74
CA THR A 88 -6.73 -26.90 37.76
C THR A 88 -7.28 -26.65 39.16
N GLU A 89 -7.96 -25.53 39.37
CA GLU A 89 -8.62 -25.20 40.63
C GLU A 89 -9.71 -26.23 40.98
N LEU A 90 -10.60 -26.55 40.03
CA LEU A 90 -11.63 -27.58 40.20
C LEU A 90 -11.05 -28.95 40.58
N LYS A 91 -9.93 -29.34 39.95
CA LYS A 91 -9.22 -30.57 40.30
C LYS A 91 -8.66 -30.53 41.73
N GLN A 92 -8.17 -29.38 42.19
CA GLN A 92 -7.69 -29.22 43.56
C GLN A 92 -8.83 -29.26 44.58
N LEU A 93 -10.00 -28.69 44.27
CA LEU A 93 -11.22 -28.72 45.10
C LEU A 93 -11.80 -30.15 45.24
N GLY A 94 -11.72 -30.99 44.20
CA GLY A 94 -12.22 -32.36 44.26
C GLY A 94 -11.40 -33.32 45.14
N ARG A 95 -10.09 -33.08 45.27
CA ARG A 95 -9.18 -33.92 46.09
C ARG A 95 -9.57 -34.00 47.58
N PRO A 96 -9.81 -32.90 48.30
CA PRO A 96 -10.18 -32.95 49.71
C PRO A 96 -11.53 -33.63 49.95
N CYS A 97 -12.50 -33.56 49.03
CA CYS A 97 -13.77 -34.30 49.15
C CYS A 97 -13.57 -35.82 49.11
N CYS A 98 -12.71 -36.33 48.22
CA CYS A 98 -12.40 -37.76 48.11
C CYS A 98 -11.58 -38.27 49.32
N GLN A 99 -10.72 -37.43 49.90
CA GLN A 99 -9.99 -37.75 51.13
C GLN A 99 -10.93 -37.80 52.34
N ARG A 100 -11.94 -36.93 52.39
CA ARG A 100 -12.89 -36.85 53.52
C ARG A 100 -13.99 -37.90 53.46
N SER A 101 -14.27 -38.50 52.29
CA SER A 101 -15.17 -39.65 52.16
C SER A 101 -14.50 -41.01 52.42
N ARG A 102 -13.19 -41.03 52.68
CA ARG A 102 -12.39 -42.23 52.99
C ARG A 102 -12.02 -42.36 54.48
N GLN A 103 -12.37 -41.37 55.30
CA GLN A 103 -12.35 -41.44 56.77
C GLN A 103 -13.77 -41.64 57.27
#